data_AF-A0A8D8RGN1-F1
#
_entry.id   AF-A0A8D8RGN1-F1
#
_cell.length_a   1.000
_cell.length_b   1.000
_cell.length_c   1.000
_cell.angle_alpha   90.00
_cell.angle_beta   90.00
_cell.angle_gamma   90.00
#
_symmetry.space_group_name_H-M   'P 1'
#
loop_
_entity.id
_entity.type
_entity.pdbx_description
1 polymer ?
#
loop_
_entity_poly.entity_id
_entity_poly.type
_entity_poly.pdbx_seq_one_letter_code
_entity_poly.pdbx_strand_id
1 'polypeptide(L)'
;MLNQVLNRWLVIITTWLHLIGCSFCFEFNDVNLHPEHWEYYFNYFPQLLEQCKQLPHCPFSSVTKTDRCWGYESDCTKENAYSYPHCPGDHKGWVKTKQAQFETFYTQADFGYVKEQRDELTVLCEPSSVEDSSLECSKHLRFCRGRNIYMDLTSLMMRKEPIRYKMDVLKSGQIGGKCKFNESRLKEEADHVSPLQSWAPELLQFTEMSTRPLGSTKCDVTVDKPTYIMKIDATVNMYHHFCDFFNLYASQHVNASHPTAFSTDAHILIWESYSYASAFSDTFKAFTRHPIWDLKTFTGLTVCFKNVVFPLLPRMIFGLYYNTPLIWGCERSGLMESFSKHVLHRLQVRRFRRKNSKVRITLLSRDTQYRNIMNEHELLADLNREPHVKVKRVVYNREMNFTNQLENYFELEN
;
A
#
# COMPACT_ATOMS: atom_id res chain seq x y z
N MET A 1 58.13 -3.13 48.98
CA MET A 1 59.29 -3.74 48.31
C MET A 1 58.83 -4.19 46.94
N LEU A 2 59.11 -3.39 45.90
CA LEU A 2 60.20 -3.64 44.94
C LEU A 2 60.01 -4.98 44.20
N ASN A 3 59.50 -4.94 42.97
CA ASN A 3 60.27 -4.79 41.72
C ASN A 3 60.98 -6.07 41.27
N GLN A 4 60.36 -6.77 40.32
CA GLN A 4 61.00 -7.34 39.12
C GLN A 4 59.99 -7.12 37.96
N VAL A 5 60.07 -6.02 37.20
CA VAL A 5 60.97 -5.76 36.05
C VAL A 5 60.63 -6.68 34.88
N LEU A 6 59.73 -6.23 33.99
CA LEU A 6 60.05 -5.59 32.69
C LEU A 6 60.68 -6.54 31.68
N ASN A 7 59.88 -7.02 30.70
CA ASN A 7 60.13 -6.78 29.27
C ASN A 7 59.15 -7.60 28.42
N ARG A 8 58.20 -6.90 27.77
CA ARG A 8 57.73 -7.15 26.39
C ARG A 8 56.59 -6.18 26.07
N TRP A 9 56.96 -4.90 25.96
CA TRP A 9 56.27 -3.97 25.07
C TRP A 9 56.95 -4.10 23.71
N LEU A 10 56.25 -4.61 22.70
CA LEU A 10 56.39 -4.13 21.32
C LEU A 10 55.22 -4.67 20.49
N VAL A 11 54.38 -3.73 20.04
CA VAL A 11 53.62 -3.72 18.78
C VAL A 11 52.52 -4.77 18.63
N ILE A 12 51.28 -4.40 18.99
CA ILE A 12 50.11 -4.47 18.09
C ILE A 12 49.21 -3.27 18.42
N ILE A 13 49.59 -2.08 17.95
CA ILE A 13 48.63 -1.00 17.66
C ILE A 13 48.38 -1.12 16.17
N THR A 14 47.19 -1.59 15.78
CA THR A 14 46.43 -1.21 14.57
C THR A 14 45.35 -2.25 14.28
N THR A 15 44.22 -2.20 14.97
CA THR A 15 42.91 -2.68 14.46
C THR A 15 41.78 -1.91 15.16
N TRP A 16 41.88 -0.58 15.11
CA TRP A 16 40.77 0.34 15.39
C TRP A 16 40.59 1.22 14.16
N LEU A 17 40.12 0.61 13.06
CA LEU A 17 39.67 1.28 11.84
C LEU A 17 39.06 0.19 10.94
N HIS A 18 37.82 -0.20 11.22
CA HIS A 18 36.81 -0.72 10.25
C HIS A 18 35.51 -1.09 10.99
N LEU A 19 35.04 -0.20 11.86
CA LEU A 19 33.62 -0.14 12.24
C LEU A 19 33.09 1.24 11.86
N ILE A 20 33.29 1.61 10.59
CA ILE A 20 32.30 2.42 9.89
C ILE A 20 31.31 1.40 9.34
N GLY A 21 30.48 0.87 10.25
CA GLY A 21 29.35 0.04 9.89
C GLY A 21 28.44 0.88 9.01
N CYS A 22 28.11 0.34 7.83
CA CYS A 22 27.28 0.97 6.83
C CYS A 22 26.00 1.57 7.46
N SER A 23 25.93 2.90 7.59
CA SER A 23 24.71 3.60 8.02
C SER A 23 23.55 3.51 7.00
N PHE A 24 23.73 2.72 5.94
CA PHE A 24 22.80 2.50 4.83
C PHE A 24 22.83 1.05 4.34
N CYS A 25 22.81 0.07 5.25
CA CYS A 25 22.51 -1.30 4.82
C CYS A 25 21.02 -1.38 4.51
N PHE A 26 20.64 -1.14 3.25
CA PHE A 26 19.26 -1.28 2.80
C PHE A 26 18.87 -2.77 2.87
N GLU A 27 17.97 -3.12 3.78
CA GLU A 27 17.49 -4.49 3.90
C GLU A 27 16.47 -4.80 2.79
N PHE A 28 16.94 -5.41 1.70
CA PHE A 28 16.10 -5.85 0.59
C PHE A 28 14.98 -6.83 1.03
N ASN A 29 15.18 -7.53 2.16
CA ASN A 29 14.19 -8.42 2.75
C ASN A 29 12.89 -7.70 3.11
N ASP A 30 12.98 -6.43 3.52
CA ASP A 30 11.82 -5.66 3.91
C ASP A 30 10.95 -5.27 2.71
N VAL A 31 11.56 -5.15 1.53
CA VAL A 31 10.88 -4.82 0.28
C VAL A 31 10.29 -6.06 -0.38
N ASN A 32 10.89 -7.25 -0.29
CA ASN A 32 10.32 -8.53 -0.76
C ASN A 32 9.38 -8.42 -1.99
N LEU A 33 9.92 -7.97 -3.13
CA LEU A 33 9.14 -7.80 -4.36
C LEU A 33 9.07 -9.12 -5.14
N HIS A 34 8.00 -9.27 -5.94
CA HIS A 34 7.91 -10.34 -6.93
C HIS A 34 9.12 -10.27 -7.89
N PRO A 35 9.68 -11.41 -8.33
CA PRO A 35 10.86 -11.44 -9.21
C PRO A 35 10.78 -10.49 -10.41
N GLU A 36 9.63 -10.43 -11.08
CA GLU A 36 9.41 -9.56 -12.25
C GLU A 36 9.34 -8.07 -11.92
N HIS A 37 9.16 -7.67 -10.65
CA HIS A 37 9.07 -6.26 -10.26
C HIS A 37 10.43 -5.66 -9.91
N TRP A 38 11.44 -6.48 -9.64
CA TRP A 38 12.77 -6.00 -9.25
C TRP A 38 13.44 -5.16 -10.34
N GLU A 39 13.26 -5.53 -11.61
CA GLU A 39 13.79 -4.77 -12.74
C GLU A 39 13.27 -3.32 -12.72
N TYR A 40 11.95 -3.15 -12.67
CA TYR A 40 11.31 -1.83 -12.61
C TYR A 40 11.69 -1.05 -11.34
N TYR A 41 11.78 -1.73 -10.20
CA TYR A 41 12.20 -1.11 -8.94
C TYR A 41 13.64 -0.60 -9.00
N PHE A 42 14.59 -1.38 -9.53
CA PHE A 42 15.98 -0.97 -9.66
C PHE A 42 16.18 0.08 -10.75
N ASN A 43 15.44 0.03 -11.85
CA ASN A 43 15.50 1.09 -12.85
C ASN A 43 14.99 2.42 -12.28
N TYR A 44 14.01 2.37 -11.39
CA TYR A 44 13.52 3.55 -10.67
C TYR A 44 14.47 4.05 -9.56
N PHE A 45 15.17 3.14 -8.87
CA PHE A 45 16.17 3.45 -7.84
C PHE A 45 17.56 2.86 -8.19
N PRO A 46 18.23 3.36 -9.24
CA PRO A 46 19.43 2.72 -9.79
C PRO A 46 20.60 2.64 -8.81
N GLN A 47 20.71 3.61 -7.90
CA GLN A 47 21.78 3.66 -6.91
C GLN A 47 21.77 2.43 -5.99
N LEU A 48 20.60 1.82 -5.73
CA LEU A 48 20.52 0.64 -4.87
C LEU A 48 21.14 -0.60 -5.53
N LEU A 49 20.97 -0.77 -6.83
CA LEU A 49 21.56 -1.90 -7.56
C LEU A 49 23.09 -1.75 -7.59
N GLU A 50 23.57 -0.52 -7.84
CA GLU A 50 24.99 -0.19 -7.82
C GLU A 50 25.61 -0.46 -6.44
N GLN A 51 24.96 0.00 -5.36
CA GLN A 51 25.38 -0.27 -3.98
C GLN A 51 25.35 -1.76 -3.65
N CYS A 52 24.31 -2.49 -4.06
CA CYS A 52 24.26 -3.94 -3.85
C CYS A 52 25.46 -4.61 -4.51
N LYS A 53 25.76 -4.32 -5.78
CA LYS A 53 26.86 -4.95 -6.53
C LYS A 53 28.25 -4.72 -5.93
N GLN A 54 28.42 -3.68 -5.10
CA GLN A 54 29.66 -3.44 -4.36
C GLN A 54 29.83 -4.37 -3.14
N LEU A 55 28.75 -4.99 -2.67
CA LEU A 55 28.79 -5.91 -1.54
C LEU A 55 29.27 -7.31 -1.98
N PRO A 56 30.09 -8.00 -1.16
CA PRO A 56 30.60 -9.35 -1.47
C PRO A 56 29.50 -10.40 -1.76
N HIS A 57 28.31 -10.22 -1.18
CA HIS A 57 27.18 -11.15 -1.30
C HIS A 57 25.90 -10.43 -1.74
N CYS A 58 25.93 -9.77 -2.90
CA CYS A 58 24.74 -9.19 -3.50
C CYS A 58 23.81 -10.27 -4.11
N PRO A 59 22.57 -10.44 -3.61
CA PRO A 59 21.62 -11.38 -4.20
C PRO A 59 21.15 -10.99 -5.61
N PHE A 60 21.38 -9.73 -6.02
CA PHE A 60 20.98 -9.18 -7.31
C PHE A 60 22.16 -8.93 -8.26
N SER A 61 23.30 -9.62 -8.05
CA SER A 61 24.51 -9.43 -8.86
C SER A 61 24.28 -9.71 -10.36
N SER A 62 23.38 -10.64 -10.68
CA SER A 62 22.98 -10.99 -12.05
C SER A 62 21.99 -10.03 -12.69
N VAL A 63 21.38 -9.11 -11.94
CA VAL A 63 20.38 -8.17 -12.47
C VAL A 63 21.11 -7.09 -13.28
N THR A 64 20.70 -6.90 -14.52
CA THR A 64 21.21 -5.87 -15.42
C THR A 64 20.23 -4.71 -15.49
N LYS A 65 20.74 -3.48 -15.53
CA LYS A 65 19.92 -2.29 -15.77
C LYS A 65 19.33 -2.36 -17.18
N THR A 66 18.07 -1.99 -17.31
CA THR A 66 17.36 -1.91 -18.59
C THR A 66 16.64 -0.56 -18.69
N ASP A 67 16.02 -0.30 -19.84
CA ASP A 67 15.21 0.91 -20.03
C ASP A 67 13.75 0.71 -19.58
N ARG A 68 13.40 -0.44 -18.98
CA ARG A 68 12.04 -0.75 -18.51
C ARG A 68 11.65 0.15 -17.34
N CYS A 69 10.39 0.58 -17.30
CA CYS A 69 9.87 1.54 -16.33
C CYS A 69 8.41 1.23 -15.99
N TRP A 70 7.90 1.71 -14.87
CA TRP A 70 6.52 1.43 -14.47
C TRP A 70 5.49 2.08 -15.41
N GLY A 71 5.82 3.24 -15.97
CA GLY A 71 4.95 4.01 -16.87
C GLY A 71 4.70 5.44 -16.41
N TYR A 72 4.87 5.71 -15.11
CA TYR A 72 4.65 7.04 -14.53
C TYR A 72 5.92 7.90 -14.47
N GLU A 73 7.08 7.33 -14.76
CA GLU A 73 8.34 8.07 -14.85
C GLU A 73 8.33 9.03 -16.05
N SER A 74 8.96 10.20 -15.91
CA SER A 74 8.92 11.27 -16.90
C SER A 74 9.56 10.90 -18.25
N ASP A 75 10.53 10.00 -18.22
CA ASP A 75 11.32 9.51 -19.36
C ASP A 75 10.86 8.13 -19.85
N CYS A 76 9.77 7.59 -19.29
CA CYS A 76 9.25 6.29 -19.68
C CYS A 76 8.51 6.34 -21.02
N THR A 77 8.99 5.59 -22.02
CA THR A 77 8.29 5.43 -23.29
C THR A 77 7.23 4.32 -23.21
N LYS A 78 6.26 4.33 -24.12
CA LYS A 78 5.16 3.35 -24.16
C LYS A 78 5.66 1.92 -24.35
N GLU A 79 6.78 1.75 -25.05
CA GLU A 79 7.40 0.45 -25.35
C GLU A 79 8.11 -0.13 -24.13
N ASN A 80 8.60 0.74 -23.26
CA ASN A 80 9.37 0.41 -22.07
C ASN A 80 8.53 0.29 -20.80
N ALA A 81 7.30 0.84 -20.81
CA ALA A 81 6.36 0.76 -19.70
C ALA A 81 6.03 -0.69 -19.29
N TYR A 82 5.62 -0.87 -18.03
CA TYR A 82 5.27 -2.18 -17.46
C TYR A 82 4.16 -2.87 -18.26
N SER A 83 3.18 -2.08 -18.70
CA SER A 83 2.05 -2.56 -19.50
C SER A 83 1.70 -1.58 -20.60
N TYR A 84 1.15 -2.12 -21.68
CA TYR A 84 0.41 -1.37 -22.68
C TYR A 84 -1.01 -1.94 -22.76
N PRO A 85 -2.06 -1.10 -22.71
CA PRO A 85 -3.43 -1.60 -22.69
C PRO A 85 -3.76 -2.44 -23.93
N HIS A 86 -4.53 -3.51 -23.77
CA HIS A 86 -5.03 -4.28 -24.91
C HIS A 86 -6.48 -3.90 -25.18
N CYS A 87 -6.73 -3.22 -26.30
CA CYS A 87 -8.07 -2.82 -26.70
C CYS A 87 -8.40 -3.44 -28.06
N PRO A 88 -9.09 -4.59 -28.15
CA PRO A 88 -9.52 -5.14 -29.43
C PRO A 88 -10.64 -4.31 -30.09
N GLY A 89 -10.76 -4.42 -31.42
CA GLY A 89 -11.79 -3.73 -32.21
C GLY A 89 -11.59 -2.21 -32.33
N ASP A 90 -12.57 -1.52 -32.91
CA ASP A 90 -12.54 -0.06 -33.06
C ASP A 90 -12.91 0.67 -31.76
N HIS A 91 -12.53 1.95 -31.69
CA HIS A 91 -12.91 2.82 -30.59
C HIS A 91 -14.43 3.02 -30.56
N LYS A 92 -15.01 3.03 -29.35
CA LYS A 92 -16.46 3.26 -29.11
C LYS A 92 -16.66 4.20 -27.93
N GLY A 93 -17.90 4.69 -27.78
CA GLY A 93 -18.30 5.52 -26.64
C GLY A 93 -17.91 6.98 -26.82
N TRP A 94 -17.29 7.57 -25.80
CA TRP A 94 -17.02 9.02 -25.73
C TRP A 94 -15.66 9.44 -26.32
N VAL A 95 -14.84 8.50 -26.81
CA VAL A 95 -13.54 8.80 -27.42
C VAL A 95 -13.63 8.76 -28.95
N LYS A 96 -12.89 9.65 -29.63
CA LYS A 96 -12.97 9.84 -31.09
C LYS A 96 -11.91 9.11 -31.91
N THR A 97 -10.92 8.50 -31.25
CA THR A 97 -9.82 7.82 -31.93
C THR A 97 -9.38 6.59 -31.16
N LYS A 98 -8.70 5.67 -31.85
CA LYS A 98 -8.12 4.48 -31.22
C LYS A 98 -7.06 4.84 -30.19
N GLN A 99 -6.23 5.84 -30.50
CA GLN A 99 -5.20 6.34 -29.60
C GLN A 99 -5.80 6.90 -28.31
N ALA A 100 -6.89 7.69 -28.41
CA ALA A 100 -7.59 8.21 -27.25
C ALA A 100 -8.22 7.09 -26.39
N GLN A 101 -8.66 5.99 -26.99
CA GLN A 101 -9.16 4.82 -26.25
C GLN A 101 -8.06 4.20 -25.38
N PHE A 102 -6.87 3.98 -25.93
CA PHE A 102 -5.71 3.47 -25.18
C PHE A 102 -5.30 4.41 -24.06
N GLU A 103 -5.19 5.71 -24.36
CA GLU A 103 -4.80 6.73 -23.37
C GLU A 103 -5.83 6.83 -22.24
N THR A 104 -7.12 6.79 -22.57
CA THR A 104 -8.20 6.83 -21.58
C THR A 104 -8.15 5.61 -20.65
N PHE A 105 -7.92 4.40 -21.19
CA PHE A 105 -7.75 3.22 -20.32
C PHE A 105 -6.51 3.36 -19.43
N TYR A 106 -5.40 3.82 -20.00
CA TYR A 106 -4.14 3.99 -19.28
C TYR A 106 -4.29 4.94 -18.09
N THR A 107 -4.96 6.09 -18.28
CA THR A 107 -5.16 7.10 -17.23
C THR A 107 -6.24 6.72 -16.22
N GLN A 108 -7.26 5.95 -16.60
CA GLN A 108 -8.35 5.59 -15.69
C GLN A 108 -8.08 4.31 -14.89
N ALA A 109 -7.35 3.34 -15.46
CA ALA A 109 -7.34 1.96 -14.98
C ALA A 109 -5.95 1.33 -14.85
N ASP A 110 -4.90 2.04 -15.25
CA ASP A 110 -3.53 1.52 -15.24
C ASP A 110 -2.55 2.52 -14.59
N PHE A 111 -1.24 2.35 -14.79
CA PHE A 111 -0.20 3.22 -14.22
C PHE A 111 -0.31 4.70 -14.62
N GLY A 112 -1.08 5.03 -15.66
CA GLY A 112 -1.41 6.42 -15.97
C GLY A 112 -2.22 7.11 -14.87
N TYR A 113 -3.08 6.37 -14.16
CA TYR A 113 -3.79 6.90 -12.99
C TYR A 113 -2.80 7.30 -11.88
N VAL A 114 -1.83 6.42 -11.61
CA VAL A 114 -0.76 6.69 -10.63
C VAL A 114 0.05 7.90 -11.07
N LYS A 115 0.37 8.00 -12.38
CA LYS A 115 1.07 9.16 -12.94
C LYS A 115 0.32 10.46 -12.66
N GLU A 116 -0.98 10.52 -12.98
CA GLU A 116 -1.80 11.70 -12.73
C GLU A 116 -1.78 12.09 -11.24
N GLN A 117 -1.98 11.12 -10.34
CA GLN A 117 -1.94 11.41 -8.90
C GLN A 117 -0.59 11.96 -8.42
N ARG A 118 0.52 11.54 -9.05
CA ARG A 118 1.87 12.04 -8.76
C ARG A 118 2.10 13.44 -9.34
N ASP A 119 1.68 13.67 -10.57
CA ASP A 119 1.80 14.97 -11.25
C ASP A 119 0.95 16.05 -10.57
N GLU A 120 -0.16 15.64 -9.92
CA GLU A 120 -1.06 16.50 -9.16
C GLU A 120 -0.56 16.84 -7.74
N LEU A 121 0.55 16.24 -7.29
CA LEU A 121 1.07 16.50 -5.94
C LEU A 121 1.51 17.96 -5.78
N THR A 122 0.94 18.61 -4.77
CA THR A 122 1.22 20.01 -4.49
C THR A 122 1.47 20.23 -3.00
N VAL A 123 2.41 21.12 -2.70
CA VAL A 123 2.79 21.46 -1.33
C VAL A 123 1.70 22.34 -0.70
N LEU A 124 1.15 21.89 0.43
CA LEU A 124 0.20 22.63 1.27
C LEU A 124 0.87 23.21 2.53
N CYS A 125 1.91 22.54 3.03
CA CYS A 125 2.68 22.93 4.21
C CYS A 125 4.16 22.87 3.83
N GLU A 126 4.76 24.04 3.60
CA GLU A 126 6.12 24.18 3.09
C GLU A 126 7.14 24.24 4.25
N PRO A 127 8.06 23.27 4.37
CA PRO A 127 9.05 23.26 5.44
C PRO A 127 10.13 24.32 5.20
N SER A 128 10.54 25.05 6.25
CA SER A 128 11.74 25.89 6.19
C SER A 128 13.04 25.11 6.43
N SER A 129 12.95 23.92 7.02
CA SER A 129 14.08 23.03 7.27
C SER A 129 13.67 21.54 7.23
N VAL A 130 14.64 20.64 7.16
CA VAL A 130 14.39 19.18 7.15
C VAL A 130 13.72 18.70 8.45
N GLU A 131 13.84 19.45 9.55
CA GLU A 131 13.22 19.10 10.84
C GLU A 131 11.81 19.68 10.99
N ASP A 132 11.42 20.59 10.09
CA ASP A 132 10.08 21.17 10.06
C ASP A 132 9.09 20.25 9.34
N SER A 133 7.81 20.53 9.51
CA SER A 133 6.72 19.73 8.97
C SER A 133 6.55 19.98 7.47
N SER A 134 6.12 18.96 6.74
CA SER A 134 5.71 19.11 5.34
C SER A 134 4.42 18.35 5.10
N LEU A 135 3.57 18.86 4.20
CA LEU A 135 2.36 18.19 3.73
C LEU A 135 2.21 18.46 2.24
N GLU A 136 2.10 17.39 1.47
CA GLU A 136 1.83 17.43 0.03
C GLU A 136 0.60 16.57 -0.26
N CYS A 137 -0.27 17.04 -1.13
CA CYS A 137 -1.50 16.35 -1.51
C CYS A 137 -1.73 16.39 -3.01
N SER A 138 -2.33 15.32 -3.54
CA SER A 138 -2.94 15.33 -4.87
C SER A 138 -4.27 16.07 -4.83
N LYS A 139 -4.83 16.36 -6.01
CA LYS A 139 -6.09 17.09 -6.10
C LYS A 139 -7.21 16.44 -5.30
N HIS A 140 -8.13 17.27 -4.83
CA HIS A 140 -9.29 16.83 -4.04
C HIS A 140 -8.90 16.16 -2.70
N LEU A 141 -7.64 16.29 -2.27
CA LEU A 141 -7.08 15.65 -1.08
C LEU A 141 -7.28 14.12 -1.07
N ARG A 142 -7.13 13.48 -2.24
CA ARG A 142 -7.29 12.03 -2.42
C ARG A 142 -6.11 11.23 -1.90
N PHE A 143 -4.91 11.73 -2.14
CA PHE A 143 -3.68 11.19 -1.58
C PHE A 143 -2.92 12.33 -0.94
N CYS A 144 -2.37 12.11 0.25
CA CYS A 144 -1.44 13.03 0.87
C CYS A 144 -0.28 12.29 1.53
N ARG A 145 0.86 12.96 1.62
CA ARG A 145 2.00 12.51 2.43
C ARG A 145 2.51 13.66 3.27
N GLY A 146 2.85 13.35 4.51
CA GLY A 146 3.31 14.32 5.48
C GLY A 146 4.54 13.85 6.22
N ARG A 147 5.31 14.81 6.70
CA ARG A 147 6.50 14.58 7.51
C ARG A 147 6.43 15.44 8.76
N ASN A 148 6.83 14.88 9.89
CA ASN A 148 6.84 15.54 11.20
C ASN A 148 5.45 16.13 11.55
N ILE A 149 4.40 15.32 11.43
CA ILE A 149 3.00 15.75 11.62
C ILE A 149 2.55 15.46 13.05
N TYR A 150 1.95 16.47 13.69
CA TYR A 150 1.28 16.38 14.98
C TYR A 150 -0.18 15.94 14.80
N MET A 151 -0.68 15.11 15.71
CA MET A 151 -2.09 14.73 15.79
C MET A 151 -2.52 14.60 17.26
N ASP A 152 -3.63 15.24 17.64
CA ASP A 152 -4.23 15.19 18.96
C ASP A 152 -5.47 14.29 18.96
N LEU A 153 -5.36 13.14 19.63
CA LEU A 153 -6.43 12.15 19.77
C LEU A 153 -6.97 12.09 21.20
N THR A 154 -6.68 13.09 22.03
CA THR A 154 -7.14 13.17 23.43
C THR A 154 -8.66 13.24 23.53
N SER A 155 -9.30 13.95 22.60
CA SER A 155 -10.76 14.12 22.54
C SER A 155 -11.52 12.82 22.32
N LEU A 156 -10.86 11.77 21.79
CA LEU A 156 -11.47 10.48 21.53
C LEU A 156 -11.88 9.74 22.82
N MET A 157 -11.21 9.99 23.95
CA MET A 157 -11.58 9.37 25.24
C MET A 157 -13.00 9.73 25.68
N MET A 158 -13.44 10.95 25.34
CA MET A 158 -14.74 11.47 25.74
C MET A 158 -15.84 11.13 24.73
N ARG A 159 -15.48 10.54 23.58
CA ARG A 159 -16.43 10.24 22.50
C ARG A 159 -17.20 8.97 22.83
N LYS A 160 -18.52 9.11 22.99
CA LYS A 160 -19.42 7.97 23.25
C LYS A 160 -19.74 7.16 21.99
N GLU A 161 -19.85 7.84 20.85
CA GLU A 161 -20.20 7.17 19.60
C GLU A 161 -18.99 6.51 18.94
N PRO A 162 -19.14 5.28 18.43
CA PRO A 162 -18.08 4.65 17.67
C PRO A 162 -17.80 5.42 16.36
N ILE A 163 -16.53 5.43 15.97
CA ILE A 163 -16.04 6.07 14.75
C ILE A 163 -16.01 5.03 13.64
N ARG A 164 -16.90 5.23 12.67
CA ARG A 164 -16.89 4.63 11.33
C ARG A 164 -17.58 5.60 10.39
N TYR A 165 -16.90 5.98 9.32
CA TYR A 165 -17.40 6.94 8.32
C TYR A 165 -17.81 8.30 8.91
N LYS A 166 -17.18 8.71 10.03
CA LYS A 166 -17.39 10.01 10.66
C LYS A 166 -16.44 11.03 10.04
N MET A 167 -16.94 12.25 9.84
CA MET A 167 -16.17 13.36 9.27
C MET A 167 -15.68 14.36 10.32
N ASP A 168 -16.07 14.15 11.58
CA ASP A 168 -15.80 15.01 12.73
C ASP A 168 -14.86 14.33 13.74
N VAL A 169 -13.93 13.50 13.25
CA VAL A 169 -12.98 12.77 14.10
C VAL A 169 -11.99 13.74 14.75
N LEU A 170 -11.47 14.67 13.96
CA LEU A 170 -10.58 15.75 14.41
C LEU A 170 -11.34 17.08 14.45
N LYS A 171 -10.88 17.97 15.32
CA LYS A 171 -11.29 19.37 15.40
C LYS A 171 -10.11 20.29 15.07
N SER A 172 -10.40 21.57 14.83
CA SER A 172 -9.37 22.57 14.53
C SER A 172 -8.25 22.54 15.57
N GLY A 173 -7.00 22.47 15.09
CA GLY A 173 -5.81 22.39 15.94
C GLY A 173 -5.42 20.98 16.37
N GLN A 174 -6.24 19.96 16.06
CA GLN A 174 -5.94 18.57 16.41
C GLN A 174 -5.09 17.84 15.37
N ILE A 175 -4.72 18.51 14.28
CA ILE A 175 -3.68 18.06 13.36
C ILE A 175 -2.90 19.28 12.89
N GLY A 176 -1.59 19.15 12.71
CA GLY A 176 -0.79 20.31 12.34
C GLY A 176 0.70 20.03 12.24
N GLY A 177 1.44 21.11 11.99
CA GLY A 177 2.88 21.06 11.88
C GLY A 177 3.50 22.45 11.82
N LYS A 178 4.82 22.53 12.05
CA LYS A 178 5.58 23.77 11.88
C LYS A 178 6.01 23.90 10.42
N CYS A 179 5.41 24.80 9.69
CA CYS A 179 5.69 25.06 8.27
C CYS A 179 5.02 26.36 7.85
N LYS A 180 5.30 26.85 6.64
CA LYS A 180 4.48 27.88 6.01
C LYS A 180 3.24 27.21 5.40
N PHE A 181 2.09 27.38 6.04
CA PHE A 181 0.86 26.69 5.65
C PHE A 181 0.01 27.50 4.67
N ASN A 182 -0.48 26.87 3.61
CA ASN A 182 -1.37 27.47 2.63
C ASN A 182 -2.83 27.02 2.84
N GLU A 183 -3.52 27.70 3.76
CA GLU A 183 -4.91 27.39 4.12
C GLU A 183 -5.89 27.63 2.96
N SER A 184 -5.69 28.67 2.13
CA SER A 184 -6.57 28.95 0.98
C SER A 184 -6.55 27.78 0.00
N ARG A 185 -5.36 27.31 -0.35
CA ARG A 185 -5.20 26.19 -1.29
C ARG A 185 -5.80 24.91 -0.73
N LEU A 186 -5.62 24.62 0.55
CA LEU A 186 -6.25 23.46 1.17
C LEU A 186 -7.78 23.51 1.01
N LYS A 187 -8.40 24.68 1.23
CA LYS A 187 -9.86 24.85 1.09
C LYS A 187 -10.31 24.70 -0.37
N GLU A 188 -9.53 25.18 -1.32
CA GLU A 188 -9.79 25.01 -2.75
C GLU A 188 -9.75 23.53 -3.18
N GLU A 189 -8.80 22.76 -2.64
CA GLU A 189 -8.68 21.31 -2.89
C GLU A 189 -9.66 20.47 -2.05
N ALA A 190 -10.44 21.07 -1.14
CA ALA A 190 -11.41 20.38 -0.29
C ALA A 190 -12.83 20.39 -0.88
N ASP A 191 -12.96 20.20 -2.20
CA ASP A 191 -14.23 20.21 -2.93
C ASP A 191 -14.96 18.86 -2.92
N HIS A 192 -14.28 17.75 -2.61
CA HIS A 192 -14.85 16.40 -2.49
C HIS A 192 -14.94 15.91 -1.03
N VAL A 193 -15.48 16.73 -0.12
CA VAL A 193 -15.60 16.36 1.32
C VAL A 193 -16.53 15.16 1.51
N SER A 194 -15.97 14.01 1.88
CA SER A 194 -16.73 12.80 2.18
C SER A 194 -15.86 11.79 2.92
N PRO A 195 -16.44 10.95 3.80
CA PRO A 195 -15.66 10.05 4.65
C PRO A 195 -14.81 9.04 3.88
N LEU A 196 -15.14 8.68 2.65
CA LEU A 196 -14.42 7.67 1.87
C LEU A 196 -13.96 8.17 0.48
N GLN A 197 -14.07 9.47 0.20
CA GLN A 197 -13.70 10.05 -1.10
C GLN A 197 -12.51 10.98 -1.03
N SER A 198 -12.21 11.54 0.15
CA SER A 198 -11.07 12.41 0.39
C SER A 198 -10.62 12.38 1.86
N TRP A 199 -9.44 12.94 2.10
CA TRP A 199 -8.92 13.27 3.42
C TRP A 199 -9.32 14.67 3.88
N ALA A 200 -10.16 15.37 3.12
CA ALA A 200 -10.62 16.71 3.44
C ALA A 200 -11.21 16.86 4.86
N PRO A 201 -12.05 15.93 5.38
CA PRO A 201 -12.62 16.09 6.72
C PRO A 201 -11.58 16.30 7.83
N GLU A 202 -10.49 15.54 7.79
CA GLU A 202 -9.39 15.64 8.75
C GLU A 202 -8.45 16.78 8.41
N LEU A 203 -8.06 16.92 7.13
CA LEU A 203 -7.05 17.90 6.73
C LEU A 203 -7.55 19.35 6.80
N LEU A 204 -8.86 19.59 6.66
CA LEU A 204 -9.47 20.91 6.94
C LEU A 204 -9.24 21.39 8.38
N GLN A 205 -8.86 20.49 9.30
CA GLN A 205 -8.53 20.82 10.68
C GLN A 205 -7.03 21.11 10.89
N PHE A 206 -6.22 21.07 9.83
CA PHE A 206 -4.78 21.29 9.88
C PHE A 206 -4.45 22.73 10.25
N THR A 207 -3.54 22.90 11.21
CA THR A 207 -3.08 24.22 11.65
C THR A 207 -1.57 24.35 11.61
N GLU A 208 -1.09 25.54 11.24
CA GLU A 208 0.30 25.94 11.41
C GLU A 208 0.66 26.05 12.90
N MET A 209 1.80 25.47 13.27
CA MET A 209 2.33 25.46 14.63
C MET A 209 3.58 26.33 14.75
N SER A 210 3.71 27.06 15.86
CA SER A 210 4.90 27.88 16.14
C SER A 210 6.15 27.07 16.48
N THR A 211 5.98 25.83 16.93
CA THR A 211 7.04 24.95 17.44
C THR A 211 7.02 23.61 16.70
N ARG A 212 8.18 22.99 16.55
CA ARG A 212 8.31 21.69 15.88
C ARG A 212 7.59 20.62 16.70
N PRO A 213 6.76 19.76 16.09
CA PRO A 213 6.14 18.65 16.80
C PRO A 213 7.19 17.71 17.40
N LEU A 214 8.11 17.22 16.59
CA LEU A 214 9.20 16.33 17.00
C LEU A 214 10.30 17.09 17.74
N GLY A 215 10.86 16.47 18.78
CA GLY A 215 11.89 17.06 19.63
C GLY A 215 11.37 18.09 20.63
N SER A 216 10.06 18.32 20.68
CA SER A 216 9.39 19.11 21.72
C SER A 216 8.64 18.21 22.70
N THR A 217 8.20 18.76 23.84
CA THR A 217 7.35 18.05 24.81
C THR A 217 5.87 18.03 24.40
N LYS A 218 5.55 18.18 23.10
CA LYS A 218 4.17 18.29 22.59
C LYS A 218 3.46 16.96 22.39
N CYS A 219 4.20 15.86 22.22
CA CYS A 219 3.64 14.56 21.88
C CYS A 219 3.94 13.55 22.99
N ASP A 220 2.90 12.81 23.39
CA ASP A 220 3.03 11.67 24.30
C ASP A 220 3.73 10.50 23.61
N VAL A 221 3.48 10.33 22.31
CA VAL A 221 4.05 9.25 21.50
C VAL A 221 4.67 9.81 20.23
N THR A 222 5.87 9.33 19.90
CA THR A 222 6.51 9.55 18.61
C THR A 222 6.55 8.25 17.82
N VAL A 223 6.10 8.29 16.56
CA VAL A 223 6.14 7.16 15.63
C VAL A 223 7.17 7.45 14.55
N ASP A 224 8.33 6.79 14.65
CA ASP A 224 9.46 7.00 13.73
C ASP A 224 9.28 6.29 12.37
N LYS A 225 8.58 5.15 12.36
CA LYS A 225 8.36 4.37 11.14
C LYS A 225 7.27 5.00 10.27
N PRO A 226 7.36 4.86 8.93
CA PRO A 226 6.29 5.28 8.03
C PRO A 226 4.95 4.68 8.45
N THR A 227 3.91 5.52 8.51
CA THR A 227 2.57 5.09 8.91
C THR A 227 1.55 5.43 7.83
N TYR A 228 0.83 4.43 7.34
CA TYR A 228 -0.31 4.60 6.45
C TYR A 228 -1.58 4.70 7.30
N ILE A 229 -2.23 5.86 7.31
CA ILE A 229 -3.52 6.05 7.98
C ILE A 229 -4.60 5.76 6.95
N MET A 230 -5.43 4.74 7.13
CA MET A 230 -6.37 4.27 6.12
C MET A 230 -7.81 4.45 6.57
N LYS A 231 -8.64 5.03 5.69
CA LYS A 231 -10.09 4.86 5.76
C LYS A 231 -10.47 3.70 4.84
N ILE A 232 -11.10 2.67 5.41
CA ILE A 232 -11.43 1.43 4.71
C ILE A 232 -12.93 1.33 4.43
N ASP A 233 -13.34 0.58 3.41
CA ASP A 233 -14.74 0.27 3.13
C ASP A 233 -15.20 -0.99 3.93
N ALA A 234 -16.32 -1.58 3.55
CA ALA A 234 -16.95 -2.69 4.26
C ALA A 234 -16.08 -3.96 4.28
N THR A 235 -15.50 -4.27 5.45
CA THR A 235 -14.59 -5.40 5.68
C THR A 235 -15.21 -6.79 5.53
N VAL A 236 -16.54 -6.88 5.51
CA VAL A 236 -17.30 -8.14 5.44
C VAL A 236 -17.45 -8.70 4.02
N ASN A 237 -17.14 -7.90 3.00
CA ASN A 237 -17.36 -8.27 1.60
C ASN A 237 -16.11 -7.99 0.78
N MET A 238 -15.59 -9.01 0.09
CA MET A 238 -14.42 -8.89 -0.77
C MET A 238 -14.59 -7.79 -1.83
N TYR A 239 -15.75 -7.68 -2.46
CA TYR A 239 -16.01 -6.65 -3.46
C TYR A 239 -15.82 -5.23 -2.89
N HIS A 240 -16.15 -5.00 -1.62
CA HIS A 240 -15.90 -3.69 -1.01
C HIS A 240 -14.48 -3.59 -0.46
N HIS A 241 -13.99 -4.60 0.26
CA HIS A 241 -12.69 -4.52 0.94
C HIS A 241 -11.49 -4.63 -0.02
N PHE A 242 -11.67 -5.20 -1.21
CA PHE A 242 -10.58 -5.35 -2.18
C PHE A 242 -10.04 -4.01 -2.67
N CYS A 243 -10.91 -3.00 -2.82
CA CYS A 243 -10.45 -1.67 -3.21
C CYS A 243 -9.57 -1.02 -2.15
N ASP A 244 -9.68 -1.37 -0.87
CA ASP A 244 -8.79 -0.86 0.18
C ASP A 244 -7.35 -1.34 -0.06
N PHE A 245 -7.17 -2.63 -0.36
CA PHE A 245 -5.85 -3.19 -0.66
C PHE A 245 -5.28 -2.69 -1.98
N PHE A 246 -6.13 -2.59 -3.02
CA PHE A 246 -5.70 -2.11 -4.33
C PHE A 246 -5.29 -0.63 -4.28
N ASN A 247 -6.09 0.22 -3.62
CA ASN A 247 -5.75 1.63 -3.45
C ASN A 247 -4.52 1.82 -2.54
N LEU A 248 -4.32 0.98 -1.52
CA LEU A 248 -3.09 0.99 -0.72
C LEU A 248 -1.85 0.68 -1.58
N TYR A 249 -1.91 -0.35 -2.44
CA TYR A 249 -0.82 -0.67 -3.36
C TYR A 249 -0.56 0.45 -4.37
N ALA A 250 -1.60 0.99 -5.01
CA ALA A 250 -1.46 2.14 -5.89
C ALA A 250 -0.82 3.33 -5.15
N SER A 251 -1.19 3.55 -3.88
CA SER A 251 -0.60 4.59 -3.03
C SER A 251 0.87 4.35 -2.70
N GLN A 252 1.36 3.11 -2.68
CA GLN A 252 2.82 2.84 -2.58
C GLN A 252 3.55 3.36 -3.82
N HIS A 253 2.97 3.21 -5.02
CA HIS A 253 3.53 3.80 -6.23
C HIS A 253 3.40 5.33 -6.26
N VAL A 254 2.28 5.91 -5.82
CA VAL A 254 2.16 7.37 -5.70
C VAL A 254 3.19 7.91 -4.71
N ASN A 255 3.40 7.22 -3.59
CA ASN A 255 4.38 7.58 -2.55
C ASN A 255 5.83 7.17 -2.89
N ALA A 256 6.10 6.53 -4.03
CA ALA A 256 7.43 6.06 -4.39
C ALA A 256 8.35 7.23 -4.76
N SER A 257 8.79 8.00 -3.77
CA SER A 257 9.90 8.97 -3.85
C SER A 257 11.12 8.52 -3.06
N HIS A 258 10.99 7.43 -2.30
CA HIS A 258 12.07 6.85 -1.50
C HIS A 258 12.07 5.32 -1.68
N PRO A 259 13.24 4.65 -1.69
CA PRO A 259 13.37 3.21 -1.82
C PRO A 259 12.51 2.36 -0.88
N THR A 260 12.21 2.88 0.30
CA THR A 260 11.42 2.18 1.33
C THR A 260 9.91 2.22 1.07
N ALA A 261 9.43 2.81 -0.03
CA ALA A 261 7.99 2.95 -0.31
C ALA A 261 7.24 1.60 -0.38
N PHE A 262 7.93 0.52 -0.73
CA PHE A 262 7.38 -0.84 -0.75
C PHE A 262 7.76 -1.67 0.49
N SER A 263 8.51 -1.10 1.44
CA SER A 263 8.91 -1.80 2.66
C SER A 263 7.70 -2.27 3.47
N THR A 264 7.80 -3.46 4.04
CA THR A 264 6.85 -3.99 5.03
C THR A 264 7.11 -3.43 6.43
N ASP A 265 8.19 -2.67 6.64
CA ASP A 265 8.49 -1.95 7.89
C ASP A 265 7.70 -0.63 8.01
N ALA A 266 6.40 -0.70 7.78
CA ALA A 266 5.50 0.43 7.87
C ALA A 266 4.30 0.06 8.75
N HIS A 267 3.79 1.00 9.54
CA HIS A 267 2.56 0.79 10.29
C HIS A 267 1.33 1.08 9.43
N ILE A 268 0.23 0.40 9.73
CA ILE A 268 -1.08 0.69 9.16
C ILE A 268 -2.02 1.01 10.32
N LEU A 269 -2.61 2.21 10.29
CA LEU A 269 -3.60 2.68 11.24
C LEU A 269 -4.95 2.81 10.54
N ILE A 270 -5.90 1.95 10.90
CA ILE A 270 -7.28 2.05 10.43
C ILE A 270 -7.99 3.18 11.17
N TRP A 271 -8.56 4.12 10.42
CA TRP A 271 -9.22 5.32 10.91
C TRP A 271 -10.66 5.04 11.40
N GLU A 272 -10.78 4.06 12.30
CA GLU A 272 -12.03 3.66 12.95
C GLU A 272 -11.78 3.32 14.43
N SER A 273 -12.82 3.38 15.25
CA SER A 273 -12.77 2.90 16.63
C SER A 273 -13.21 1.44 16.77
N TYR A 274 -13.46 0.73 15.67
CA TYR A 274 -13.71 -0.70 15.68
C TYR A 274 -12.39 -1.43 15.51
N SER A 275 -12.18 -2.48 16.30
CA SER A 275 -11.00 -3.30 16.09
C SER A 275 -11.15 -4.08 14.80
N TYR A 276 -10.12 -3.97 13.97
CA TYR A 276 -10.15 -4.52 12.62
C TYR A 276 -10.29 -6.05 12.69
N ALA A 277 -11.33 -6.55 12.02
CA ALA A 277 -11.58 -7.97 11.87
C ALA A 277 -12.18 -8.22 10.48
N SER A 278 -11.57 -9.14 9.74
CA SER A 278 -12.03 -9.54 8.41
C SER A 278 -11.48 -10.93 8.08
N ALA A 279 -12.19 -11.70 7.26
CA ALA A 279 -11.63 -12.91 6.66
C ALA A 279 -10.42 -12.60 5.75
N PHE A 280 -10.32 -11.35 5.28
CA PHE A 280 -9.28 -10.87 4.36
C PHE A 280 -8.09 -10.20 5.06
N SER A 281 -8.03 -10.27 6.40
CA SER A 281 -7.00 -9.63 7.21
C SER A 281 -5.57 -10.00 6.81
N ASP A 282 -5.38 -11.24 6.35
CA ASP A 282 -4.07 -11.73 5.93
C ASP A 282 -3.48 -10.93 4.77
N THR A 283 -4.31 -10.29 3.94
CA THR A 283 -3.84 -9.44 2.83
C THR A 283 -2.93 -8.32 3.32
N PHE A 284 -3.14 -7.80 4.53
CA PHE A 284 -2.26 -6.76 5.09
C PHE A 284 -0.82 -7.22 5.30
N LYS A 285 -0.55 -8.53 5.41
CA LYS A 285 0.82 -9.07 5.47
C LYS A 285 1.62 -8.75 4.20
N ALA A 286 0.95 -8.48 3.08
CA ALA A 286 1.60 -7.99 1.87
C ALA A 286 2.05 -6.52 1.96
N PHE A 287 1.65 -5.77 2.98
CA PHE A 287 1.93 -4.33 3.12
C PHE A 287 2.68 -3.99 4.40
N THR A 288 2.50 -4.79 5.45
CA THR A 288 3.13 -4.57 6.75
C THR A 288 3.46 -5.89 7.44
N ARG A 289 4.58 -5.91 8.15
CA ARG A 289 4.90 -6.97 9.13
C ARG A 289 4.38 -6.67 10.54
N HIS A 290 3.86 -5.46 10.76
CA HIS A 290 3.41 -4.98 12.06
C HIS A 290 1.92 -5.30 12.27
N PRO A 291 1.47 -5.38 13.53
CA PRO A 291 0.04 -5.45 13.82
C PRO A 291 -0.71 -4.25 13.25
N ILE A 292 -1.97 -4.48 12.85
CA ILE A 292 -2.86 -3.42 12.39
C ILE A 292 -3.35 -2.62 13.59
N TRP A 293 -3.14 -1.31 13.55
CA TRP A 293 -3.67 -0.39 14.53
C TRP A 293 -5.07 0.08 14.16
N ASP A 294 -5.85 0.41 15.17
CA ASP A 294 -7.09 1.18 15.06
C ASP A 294 -6.98 2.43 15.95
N LEU A 295 -7.98 3.31 15.95
CA LEU A 295 -7.93 4.56 16.74
C LEU A 295 -7.78 4.32 18.25
N LYS A 296 -8.17 3.15 18.77
CA LYS A 296 -7.99 2.82 20.21
C LYS A 296 -6.53 2.79 20.62
N THR A 297 -5.62 2.51 19.68
CA THR A 297 -4.17 2.48 19.92
C THR A 297 -3.65 3.78 20.50
N PHE A 298 -4.24 4.90 20.09
CA PHE A 298 -3.80 6.25 20.46
C PHE A 298 -4.91 7.08 21.13
N THR A 299 -6.03 6.45 21.49
CA THR A 299 -7.11 7.14 22.20
C THR A 299 -6.57 7.79 23.47
N GLY A 300 -6.78 9.09 23.62
CA GLY A 300 -6.33 9.82 24.81
C GLY A 300 -4.93 10.42 24.70
N LEU A 301 -4.25 10.24 23.57
CA LEU A 301 -2.85 10.63 23.41
C LEU A 301 -2.68 11.68 22.30
N THR A 302 -1.60 12.44 22.43
CA THR A 302 -1.02 13.24 21.35
C THR A 302 0.10 12.46 20.67
N VAL A 303 0.09 12.43 19.33
CA VAL A 303 0.99 11.59 18.52
C VAL A 303 1.73 12.44 17.49
N CYS A 304 3.03 12.23 17.40
CA CYS A 304 3.90 12.81 16.38
C CYS A 304 4.32 11.73 15.40
N PHE A 305 3.89 11.83 14.14
CA PHE A 305 4.34 10.93 13.07
C PHE A 305 5.52 11.55 12.34
N LYS A 306 6.64 10.83 12.29
CA LYS A 306 7.80 11.26 11.50
C LYS A 306 7.52 11.23 10.01
N ASN A 307 6.86 10.17 9.55
CA ASN A 307 6.37 10.05 8.17
C ASN A 307 4.96 9.45 8.19
N VAL A 308 4.01 10.15 7.58
CA VAL A 308 2.61 9.71 7.49
C VAL A 308 2.15 9.75 6.03
N VAL A 309 1.39 8.74 5.64
CA VAL A 309 0.75 8.67 4.33
C VAL A 309 -0.75 8.53 4.54
N PHE A 310 -1.48 9.38 3.85
CA PHE A 310 -2.92 9.35 3.70
C PHE A 310 -3.20 8.79 2.29
N PRO A 311 -3.36 7.47 2.13
CA PRO A 311 -3.45 6.81 0.84
C PRO A 311 -4.77 7.13 0.12
N LEU A 312 -4.80 6.80 -1.16
CA LEU A 312 -5.99 6.80 -2.01
C LEU A 312 -7.16 6.07 -1.33
N LEU A 313 -8.37 6.61 -1.47
CA LEU A 313 -9.54 6.13 -0.73
C LEU A 313 -10.42 5.18 -1.56
N PRO A 314 -11.18 4.29 -0.90
CA PRO A 314 -11.97 3.27 -1.60
C PRO A 314 -13.07 3.79 -2.52
N ARG A 315 -13.66 4.96 -2.24
CA ARG A 315 -14.84 5.47 -2.95
C ARG A 315 -14.63 6.78 -3.71
N MET A 316 -13.38 7.16 -3.99
CA MET A 316 -13.06 8.37 -4.75
C MET A 316 -13.92 8.49 -6.02
N ILE A 317 -14.31 9.71 -6.35
CA ILE A 317 -14.98 10.00 -7.63
C ILE A 317 -13.96 9.73 -8.74
N PHE A 318 -14.32 8.87 -9.69
CA PHE A 318 -13.39 8.34 -10.70
C PHE A 318 -12.16 7.64 -10.11
N GLY A 319 -12.35 6.99 -8.95
CA GLY A 319 -11.30 6.22 -8.27
C GLY A 319 -11.05 4.83 -8.86
N LEU A 320 -10.04 4.14 -8.32
CA LEU A 320 -9.68 2.79 -8.72
C LEU A 320 -10.59 1.72 -8.08
N TYR A 321 -10.84 0.64 -8.83
CA TYR A 321 -11.71 -0.50 -8.53
C TYR A 321 -13.21 -0.20 -8.42
N TYR A 322 -13.65 0.56 -7.42
CA TYR A 322 -15.09 0.67 -7.12
C TYR A 322 -15.84 1.64 -8.05
N ASN A 323 -15.23 2.79 -8.35
CA ASN A 323 -15.81 3.87 -9.16
C ASN A 323 -15.00 4.14 -10.44
N THR A 324 -14.29 3.14 -10.97
CA THR A 324 -13.43 3.33 -12.13
C THR A 324 -14.26 3.51 -13.40
N PRO A 325 -14.14 4.65 -14.10
CA PRO A 325 -14.95 4.93 -15.28
C PRO A 325 -14.38 4.23 -16.53
N LEU A 326 -14.25 2.90 -16.49
CA LEU A 326 -13.55 2.11 -17.51
C LEU A 326 -14.07 2.38 -18.92
N ILE A 327 -13.17 2.80 -19.81
CA ILE A 327 -13.44 2.86 -21.25
C ILE A 327 -13.77 1.48 -21.80
N TRP A 328 -14.77 1.44 -22.68
CA TRP A 328 -15.24 0.20 -23.28
C TRP A 328 -14.17 -0.47 -24.14
N GLY A 329 -14.12 -1.81 -24.09
CA GLY A 329 -13.36 -2.63 -25.03
C GLY A 329 -11.86 -2.66 -24.80
N CYS A 330 -11.39 -2.27 -23.61
CA CYS A 330 -9.99 -2.38 -23.20
C CYS A 330 -9.85 -3.33 -22.01
N GLU A 331 -8.74 -4.06 -21.96
CA GLU A 331 -8.42 -5.05 -20.94
C GLU A 331 -6.91 -5.05 -20.62
N ARG A 332 -6.53 -5.88 -19.63
CA ARG A 332 -5.15 -6.13 -19.19
C ARG A 332 -4.45 -4.93 -18.56
N SER A 333 -5.06 -4.37 -17.51
CA SER A 333 -4.42 -3.36 -16.65
C SER A 333 -3.15 -3.94 -16.01
N GLY A 334 -2.01 -3.32 -16.27
CA GLY A 334 -0.74 -3.68 -15.63
C GLY A 334 -0.69 -3.34 -14.15
N LEU A 335 -1.36 -2.26 -13.74
CA LEU A 335 -1.50 -1.92 -12.31
C LEU A 335 -2.23 -3.04 -11.55
N MET A 336 -3.33 -3.57 -12.09
CA MET A 336 -4.06 -4.69 -11.48
C MET A 336 -3.26 -6.00 -11.54
N GLU A 337 -2.58 -6.27 -12.64
CA GLU A 337 -1.72 -7.45 -12.78
C GLU A 337 -0.56 -7.43 -11.79
N SER A 338 0.16 -6.30 -11.68
CA SER A 338 1.27 -6.13 -10.74
C SER A 338 0.79 -6.22 -9.29
N PHE A 339 -0.36 -5.62 -8.94
CA PHE A 339 -0.99 -5.80 -7.64
C PHE A 339 -1.23 -7.29 -7.31
N SER A 340 -1.79 -8.05 -8.26
CA SER A 340 -2.04 -9.48 -8.10
C SER A 340 -0.74 -10.27 -7.88
N LYS A 341 0.31 -9.99 -8.65
CA LYS A 341 1.65 -10.58 -8.46
C LYS A 341 2.22 -10.22 -7.10
N HIS A 342 2.11 -8.97 -6.68
CA HIS A 342 2.61 -8.45 -5.41
C HIS A 342 1.98 -9.16 -4.20
N VAL A 343 0.65 -9.21 -4.16
CA VAL A 343 -0.08 -9.85 -3.05
C VAL A 343 0.22 -11.34 -3.00
N LEU A 344 0.12 -12.04 -4.13
CA LEU A 344 0.31 -13.50 -4.16
C LEU A 344 1.75 -13.89 -3.81
N HIS A 345 2.74 -13.10 -4.23
CA HIS A 345 4.15 -13.28 -3.85
C HIS A 345 4.37 -13.12 -2.34
N ARG A 346 3.92 -12.01 -1.77
CA ARG A 346 4.19 -11.69 -0.36
C ARG A 346 3.39 -12.55 0.61
N LEU A 347 2.21 -13.02 0.20
CA LEU A 347 1.45 -14.03 0.95
C LEU A 347 1.98 -15.46 0.75
N GLN A 348 3.00 -15.65 -0.10
CA GLN A 348 3.60 -16.94 -0.42
C GLN A 348 2.59 -17.98 -0.97
N VAL A 349 1.56 -17.51 -1.67
CA VAL A 349 0.52 -18.38 -2.23
C VAL A 349 1.11 -19.19 -3.37
N ARG A 350 1.15 -20.51 -3.20
CA ARG A 350 1.71 -21.44 -4.18
C ARG A 350 0.78 -21.58 -5.37
N ARG A 351 1.30 -21.34 -6.57
CA ARG A 351 0.60 -21.59 -7.83
C ARG A 351 1.09 -22.91 -8.43
N PHE A 352 0.19 -23.88 -8.56
CA PHE A 352 0.52 -25.17 -9.17
C PHE A 352 0.17 -25.16 -10.66
N ARG A 353 1.12 -25.59 -11.51
CA ARG A 353 0.87 -25.78 -12.94
C ARG A 353 -0.04 -26.98 -13.13
N ARG A 354 -1.10 -26.82 -13.93
CA ARG A 354 -2.04 -27.92 -14.24
C ARG A 354 -1.30 -29.12 -14.82
N LYS A 355 -1.35 -30.26 -14.14
CA LYS A 355 -0.82 -31.56 -14.59
C LYS A 355 -1.73 -32.30 -15.57
N ASN A 356 -3.01 -31.96 -15.60
CA ASN A 356 -3.99 -32.61 -16.47
C ASN A 356 -5.01 -31.63 -17.03
N SER A 357 -5.77 -32.10 -18.02
CA SER A 357 -6.81 -31.34 -18.73
C SER A 357 -8.18 -31.36 -18.02
N LYS A 358 -8.32 -32.01 -16.85
CA LYS A 358 -9.62 -32.11 -16.16
C LYS A 358 -10.14 -30.74 -15.75
N VAL A 359 -11.42 -30.47 -16.01
CA VAL A 359 -12.12 -29.27 -15.57
C VAL A 359 -12.19 -29.27 -14.05
N ARG A 360 -11.79 -28.15 -13.46
CA ARG A 360 -11.74 -27.94 -12.01
C ARG A 360 -12.98 -27.18 -11.59
N ILE A 361 -13.77 -27.77 -10.70
CA ILE A 361 -14.98 -27.14 -10.18
C ILE A 361 -14.83 -26.99 -8.67
N THR A 362 -14.85 -25.76 -8.18
CA THR A 362 -14.94 -25.48 -6.75
C THR A 362 -16.38 -25.11 -6.43
N LEU A 363 -17.08 -25.99 -5.74
CA LEU A 363 -18.43 -25.73 -5.26
C LEU A 363 -18.36 -24.98 -3.93
N LEU A 364 -18.76 -23.71 -3.96
CA LEU A 364 -18.82 -22.86 -2.77
C LEU A 364 -20.10 -23.17 -1.99
N SER A 365 -19.96 -23.95 -0.94
CA SER A 365 -21.03 -24.27 -0.01
C SER A 365 -21.21 -23.15 1.01
N ARG A 366 -22.45 -22.76 1.25
CA ARG A 366 -22.79 -21.78 2.28
C ARG A 366 -23.16 -22.51 3.55
N ASP A 367 -22.37 -22.30 4.59
CA ASP A 367 -22.70 -22.79 5.93
C ASP A 367 -23.54 -21.73 6.66
N THR A 368 -24.78 -21.56 6.21
CA THR A 368 -25.71 -20.55 6.72
C THR A 368 -27.09 -21.15 7.00
N GLN A 369 -27.89 -20.48 7.83
CA GLN A 369 -29.27 -20.93 8.11
C GLN A 369 -30.20 -20.85 6.87
N TYR A 370 -29.83 -20.05 5.86
CA TYR A 370 -30.63 -19.81 4.67
C TYR A 370 -29.79 -19.93 3.39
N ARG A 371 -30.43 -20.08 2.23
CA ARG A 371 -29.77 -20.12 0.90
C ARG A 371 -28.79 -21.30 0.74
N ASN A 372 -29.15 -22.45 1.27
CA ASN A 372 -28.41 -23.69 1.12
C ASN A 372 -28.76 -24.37 -0.21
N ILE A 373 -27.81 -25.11 -0.77
CA ILE A 373 -28.03 -25.94 -1.95
C ILE A 373 -28.71 -27.23 -1.45
N MET A 374 -30.02 -27.37 -1.66
CA MET A 374 -30.81 -28.45 -1.07
C MET A 374 -30.35 -29.85 -1.50
N ASN A 375 -29.89 -29.98 -2.75
CA ASN A 375 -29.38 -31.22 -3.33
C ASN A 375 -27.84 -31.21 -3.50
N GLU A 376 -27.10 -30.51 -2.63
CA GLU A 376 -25.65 -30.36 -2.74
C GLU A 376 -24.92 -31.70 -2.84
N HIS A 377 -25.33 -32.67 -2.03
CA HIS A 377 -24.73 -34.01 -2.01
C HIS A 377 -24.94 -34.75 -3.34
N GLU A 378 -26.12 -34.64 -3.94
CA GLU A 378 -26.43 -35.24 -5.24
C GLU A 378 -25.60 -34.58 -6.34
N LEU A 379 -25.54 -33.25 -6.36
CA LEU A 379 -24.72 -32.48 -7.30
C LEU A 379 -23.24 -32.86 -7.21
N LEU A 380 -22.70 -32.99 -6.01
CA LEU A 380 -21.31 -33.43 -5.81
C LEU A 380 -21.09 -34.87 -6.25
N ALA A 381 -22.06 -35.76 -6.01
CA ALA A 381 -21.97 -37.14 -6.45
C ALA A 381 -21.93 -37.24 -7.98
N ASP A 382 -22.77 -36.49 -8.68
CA ASP A 382 -22.82 -36.46 -10.15
C ASP A 382 -21.55 -35.84 -10.74
N LEU A 383 -21.09 -34.71 -10.21
CA LEU A 383 -19.84 -34.07 -10.66
C LEU A 383 -18.61 -34.94 -10.44
N ASN A 384 -18.59 -35.79 -9.41
CA ASN A 384 -17.49 -36.73 -9.17
C ASN A 384 -17.51 -37.94 -10.11
N ARG A 385 -18.66 -38.29 -10.71
CA ARG A 385 -18.76 -39.37 -11.70
C ARG A 385 -18.23 -38.94 -13.07
N GLU A 386 -18.23 -37.64 -13.37
CA GLU A 386 -17.73 -37.11 -14.62
C GLU A 386 -16.21 -37.29 -14.77
N PRO A 387 -15.74 -38.12 -15.72
CA PRO A 387 -14.32 -38.52 -15.78
C PRO A 387 -13.37 -37.35 -16.05
N HIS A 388 -13.88 -36.31 -16.72
CA HIS A 388 -13.14 -35.10 -17.08
C HIS A 388 -13.26 -33.97 -16.04
N VAL A 389 -13.90 -34.21 -14.91
CA VAL A 389 -14.11 -33.22 -13.86
C VAL A 389 -13.33 -33.60 -12.60
N LYS A 390 -12.81 -32.60 -11.91
CA LYS A 390 -12.35 -32.68 -10.53
C LYS A 390 -13.12 -31.64 -9.73
N VAL A 391 -14.03 -32.09 -8.88
CA VAL A 391 -14.86 -31.22 -8.04
C VAL A 391 -14.34 -31.19 -6.60
N LYS A 392 -14.35 -30.02 -5.97
CA LYS A 392 -14.05 -29.81 -4.55
C LYS A 392 -15.16 -28.98 -3.92
N ARG A 393 -15.73 -29.46 -2.82
CA ARG A 393 -16.61 -28.66 -1.96
C ARG A 393 -15.77 -27.81 -1.02
N VAL A 394 -16.08 -26.53 -0.92
CA VAL A 394 -15.38 -25.60 -0.02
C VAL A 394 -16.38 -24.72 0.72
N VAL A 395 -16.14 -24.47 2.01
CA VAL A 395 -16.91 -23.56 2.85
C VAL A 395 -16.01 -22.38 3.21
N TYR A 396 -16.37 -21.18 2.76
CA TYR A 396 -15.70 -19.94 3.16
C TYR A 396 -16.44 -19.31 4.34
N ASN A 397 -16.06 -19.74 5.55
CA ASN A 397 -16.55 -19.19 6.81
C ASN A 397 -15.42 -18.41 7.53
N ARG A 398 -15.66 -17.99 8.77
CA ARG A 398 -14.68 -17.24 9.58
C ARG A 398 -13.43 -18.04 9.96
N GLU A 399 -13.46 -19.37 9.85
CA GLU A 399 -12.34 -20.24 10.19
C GLU A 399 -11.34 -20.37 9.03
N MET A 400 -11.77 -20.03 7.80
CA MET A 400 -10.90 -20.02 6.63
C MET A 400 -10.36 -18.63 6.34
N ASN A 401 -9.10 -18.40 6.74
CA ASN A 401 -8.39 -17.18 6.40
C ASN A 401 -8.20 -17.01 4.88
N PHE A 402 -7.91 -15.80 4.44
CA PHE A 402 -7.85 -15.51 3.00
C PHE A 402 -6.68 -16.18 2.28
N THR A 403 -5.53 -16.40 2.93
CA THR A 403 -4.43 -17.16 2.31
C THR A 403 -4.89 -18.57 1.94
N ASN A 404 -5.61 -19.26 2.85
CA ASN A 404 -6.17 -20.59 2.58
C ASN A 404 -7.24 -20.53 1.47
N GLN A 405 -8.05 -19.46 1.39
CA GLN A 405 -9.00 -19.28 0.29
C GLN A 405 -8.28 -19.19 -1.07
N LEU A 406 -7.16 -18.46 -1.13
CA LEU A 406 -6.34 -18.33 -2.34
C LEU A 406 -5.63 -19.64 -2.69
N GLU A 407 -5.05 -20.32 -1.71
CA GLU A 407 -4.40 -21.62 -1.91
C GLU A 407 -5.40 -22.65 -2.43
N ASN A 408 -6.60 -22.74 -1.85
CA ASN A 408 -7.66 -23.65 -2.32
C ASN A 408 -8.02 -23.46 -3.79
N TYR A 409 -7.93 -22.23 -4.30
CA TYR A 409 -8.13 -21.94 -5.71
C TYR A 409 -7.01 -22.51 -6.59
N PHE A 410 -5.76 -22.50 -6.12
CA PHE A 410 -4.59 -22.97 -6.86
C PHE A 410 -4.21 -24.45 -6.60
N GLU A 411 -4.63 -25.05 -5.49
CA GLU A 411 -4.19 -26.36 -4.94
C GLU A 411 -4.83 -27.62 -5.54
N LEU A 412 -5.56 -27.56 -6.65
CA LEU A 412 -6.36 -28.72 -7.13
C LEU A 412 -5.54 -29.92 -7.69
N GLU A 413 -4.36 -30.21 -7.17
CA GLU A 413 -3.40 -31.20 -7.67
C GLU A 413 -3.11 -32.41 -6.78
N ASN A 414 -3.57 -32.43 -5.53
CA ASN A 414 -3.54 -33.67 -4.75
C ASN A 414 -4.84 -34.46 -4.96
#